data_AF-X1KWF3-F1
#
_entry.id   AF-X1KWF3-F1
#
_cell.length_a   1.000
_cell.length_b   1.000
_cell.length_c   1.000
_cell.angle_alpha   90.00
_cell.angle_beta   90.00
_cell.angle_gamma   90.00
#
_symmetry.space_group_name_H-M   'P 1'
#
loop_
_entity.id
_entity.type
_entity.pdbx_description
1 polymer ?
#
loop_
_entity_poly.entity_id
_entity_poly.type
_entity_poly.pdbx_seq_one_letter_code
_entity_poly.pdbx_strand_id
1 'polypeptide(L)' 'QEFAGMFNVQQLPANYILDKEGAIIGKDLYGNALRIKLSQLFD' A
#
# COMPACT_ATOMS: atom_id res chain seq x y z
N GLN A 1 -17.04 3.59 -12.81
CA GLN A 1 -16.14 4.45 -12.01
C GLN A 1 -14.92 3.63 -11.65
N GLU A 2 -13.86 3.78 -12.44
CA GLU A 2 -12.67 2.91 -12.46
C GLU A 2 -11.77 3.12 -11.24
N PHE A 3 -11.72 2.14 -10.33
CA PHE A 3 -10.82 2.13 -9.16
C PHE A 3 -9.33 2.16 -9.54
N ALA A 4 -8.97 1.69 -10.73
CA ALA A 4 -7.59 1.62 -11.20
C ALA A 4 -6.94 3.00 -11.43
N GLY A 5 -7.73 4.03 -11.75
CA GLY A 5 -7.24 5.39 -11.94
C GLY A 5 -6.79 6.08 -10.64
N MET A 6 -7.30 5.65 -9.48
CA MET A 6 -6.98 6.28 -8.19
C MET A 6 -5.62 5.87 -7.61
N PHE A 7 -5.10 4.69 -7.94
CA PHE A 7 -3.84 4.18 -7.38
C PHE A 7 -2.64 4.33 -8.32
N ASN A 8 -2.85 4.77 -9.56
CA ASN A 8 -1.82 4.93 -10.59
C ASN A 8 -0.88 3.70 -10.64
N VAL A 9 -1.48 2.52 -10.82
CA VAL A 9 -0.76 1.24 -10.89
C VAL A 9 -0.03 1.17 -12.24
N GLN A 10 1.31 1.22 -12.20
CA GLN A 10 2.14 1.20 -13.41
C GLN A 10 2.61 -0.21 -13.79
N GLN A 11 2.61 -1.14 -12.83
CA GLN A 11 3.20 -2.47 -12.97
C GLN A 11 2.61 -3.43 -11.93
N LEU A 12 2.53 -4.72 -12.25
CA LEU A 12 1.92 -5.76 -11.41
C LEU A 12 2.93 -6.85 -10.99
N PRO A 13 2.77 -7.45 -9.79
CA PRO A 13 1.83 -7.06 -8.73
C PRO A 13 2.22 -5.73 -8.07
N ALA A 14 1.26 -5.02 -7.47
CA ALA A 14 1.46 -3.76 -6.74
C ALA A 14 0.73 -3.78 -5.39
N ASN A 15 1.45 -3.47 -4.31
CA ASN A 15 0.90 -3.44 -2.95
C ASN A 15 0.72 -1.99 -2.47
N TYR A 16 -0.40 -1.71 -1.79
CA TYR A 16 -0.68 -0.43 -1.15
C TYR A 16 -1.16 -0.64 0.28
N ILE A 17 -0.74 0.22 1.20
CA ILE A 17 -1.24 0.29 2.57
C ILE A 17 -2.04 1.58 2.68
N LEU A 18 -3.28 1.46 3.13
CA LEU A 18 -4.19 2.58 3.34
C LEU A 18 -4.40 2.79 4.84
N ASP A 19 -4.50 4.04 5.26
CA ASP A 19 -5.02 4.37 6.59
C ASP A 19 -6.55 4.32 6.63
N LYS A 20 -7.10 4.65 7.80
CA LYS A 20 -8.54 4.61 8.08
C LYS A 20 -9.33 5.66 7.27
N GLU A 21 -8.66 6.70 6.81
CA GLU A 21 -9.24 7.81 6.03
C GLU A 21 -9.09 7.55 4.52
N GLY A 22 -8.41 6.46 4.14
CA GLY A 22 -8.18 6.05 2.76
C GLY A 22 -6.91 6.65 2.14
N ALA A 23 -6.05 7.29 2.91
CA ALA A 23 -4.78 7.82 2.41
C ALA A 23 -3.73 6.72 2.26
N ILE A 24 -2.90 6.81 1.22
CA ILE A 24 -1.83 5.86 0.96
C ILE A 24 -0.66 6.15 1.90
N ILE A 25 -0.37 5.22 2.81
CA ILE A 25 0.72 5.29 3.79
C ILE A 25 1.85 4.27 3.54
N GLY A 26 1.73 3.50 2.45
CA GLY A 26 2.75 2.60 1.95
C GLY A 26 2.42 2.18 0.52
N LYS A 27 3.45 2.08 -0.32
CA LYS A 27 3.33 1.67 -1.73
C LYS A 27 4.52 0.79 -2.11
N ASP A 28 4.26 -0.23 -2.92
CA ASP A 28 5.27 -1.12 -3.51
C ASP A 28 6.22 -1.75 -2.47
N LEU A 29 5.65 -2.09 -1.31
CA LEU A 29 6.34 -2.84 -0.26
C LEU A 29 6.08 -4.33 -0.42
N TYR A 30 7.15 -5.12 -0.30
CA TYR A 30 7.13 -6.57 -0.46
C TYR A 30 7.98 -7.24 0.62
N GLY A 31 7.69 -8.51 0.89
CA GLY A 31 8.49 -9.35 1.79
C GLY A 31 8.74 -8.70 3.15
N ASN A 32 10.02 -8.61 3.53
CA ASN A 32 10.41 -8.06 4.83
C ASN A 32 10.09 -6.57 4.97
N ALA A 33 10.17 -5.79 3.89
CA ALA A 33 9.86 -4.35 3.94
C ALA A 33 8.38 -4.11 4.27
N LEU A 34 7.50 -4.92 3.68
CA LEU A 34 6.08 -4.90 4.03
C LEU A 34 5.86 -5.29 5.49
N ARG A 35 6.50 -6.35 5.97
CA ARG A 35 6.34 -6.81 7.36
C ARG A 35 6.82 -5.77 8.38
N ILE A 36 7.96 -5.12 8.13
CA ILE A 36 8.48 -4.04 9.00
C ILE A 36 7.50 -2.88 9.07
N LYS A 37 6.94 -2.46 7.93
CA LYS A 37 5.99 -1.35 7.90
C LYS A 37 4.70 -1.68 8.64
N LEU A 38 4.22 -2.92 8.53
CA LEU A 38 3.06 -3.38 9.30
C LEU A 38 3.35 -3.39 10.80
N SER A 39 4.49 -3.92 11.24
CA SER A 39 4.92 -3.85 12.65
C SER A 39 4.91 -2.42 13.18
N GLN A 40 5.52 -1.46 12.46
CA GLN A 40 5.52 -0.04 12.87
C GLN A 40 4.13 0.60 13.02
N LEU A 41 3.09 0.04 12.39
CA LEU A 41 1.72 0.58 12.46
C LEU A 41 0.88 -0.06 13.57
N PHE A 42 1.27 -1.25 14.03
CA PHE A 42 0.46 -2.07 14.94
C PHE A 42 1.18 -2.47 16.24
N ASP A 43 2.48 -2.20 16.36
CA ASP A 43 3.24 -2.21 17.62
C ASP A 43 3.18 -0.83 18.32
#